data_AF-A0A323VGH0-F1
#
_entry.id   AF-A0A323VGH0-F1
#
_cell.length_a   1.000
_cell.length_b   1.000
_cell.length_c   1.000
_cell.angle_alpha   90.00
_cell.angle_beta   90.00
_cell.angle_gamma   90.00
#
_symmetry.space_group_name_H-M   'P 1'
#
loop_
_entity.id
_entity.type
_entity.pdbx_description
1 polymer ?
#
loop_
_entity_poly.entity_id
_entity_poly.type
_entity_poly.pdbx_seq_one_letter_code
_entity_poly.pdbx_strand_id
1 'polypeptide(L)'
;MIAAIEECYENGWTDGLPVVPPIPSLVDRFLEHTDRSPSEVIWTMKQVKRGCTVQAAAINAAMAGCKPEHFPVVLAALEATVDEGWPGLGGWQSTTGGGPLLIVNGPVRGPLGFNSAGNVFGPGFRANATVGRAMRLIIMNAYGVRPHELDQATQGFPGKFSMCIAENEELSPWEPLSVTLGHDAGVSTVSALHTRSTEHIDNRNTGDPRSILNDLADTCGRIGSMTRRFRRVGVVIGPEHAQLLASHGMSKQDVREYLAEHSGRTAGQLRAAGRGESTAVFQNAPGGGAFDEAAASDIGQVPDDELVTSLRTPDDVIVVVAGAANAGISTVVQTLGFPTKTIGTAVIRS
;
A
#
# COMPACT_ATOMS: atom_id res chain seq x y z
N MET A 1 -16.38 -5.54 -30.58
CA MET A 1 -15.51 -5.70 -29.39
C MET A 1 -14.30 -4.79 -29.47
N ILE A 2 -13.39 -4.93 -30.44
CA ILE A 2 -12.20 -4.06 -30.57
C ILE A 2 -12.58 -2.58 -30.63
N ALA A 3 -13.54 -2.18 -31.48
CA ALA A 3 -14.00 -0.79 -31.56
C ALA A 3 -14.46 -0.19 -30.22
N ALA A 4 -15.10 -0.99 -29.36
CA ALA A 4 -15.51 -0.53 -28.03
C ALA A 4 -14.33 -0.36 -27.06
N ILE A 5 -13.25 -1.13 -27.25
CA ILE A 5 -12.00 -0.96 -26.50
C ILE A 5 -11.31 0.33 -26.96
N GLU A 6 -11.23 0.59 -28.27
CA GLU A 6 -10.69 1.84 -28.82
C GLU A 6 -11.49 3.06 -28.34
N GLU A 7 -12.82 2.97 -28.31
CA GLU A 7 -13.66 4.04 -27.75
C GLU A 7 -13.35 4.32 -26.27
N CYS A 8 -13.03 3.29 -25.47
CA CYS A 8 -12.60 3.49 -24.09
C CYS A 8 -11.25 4.23 -24.00
N TYR A 9 -10.32 3.97 -24.94
CA TYR A 9 -9.07 4.71 -25.04
C TYR A 9 -9.30 6.17 -25.43
N GLU A 10 -10.14 6.42 -26.44
CA GLU A 10 -10.46 7.77 -26.93
C GLU A 10 -11.14 8.64 -25.86
N ASN A 11 -12.00 8.04 -25.03
CA ASN A 11 -12.62 8.72 -23.88
C ASN A 11 -11.69 8.84 -22.66
N GLY A 12 -10.47 8.31 -22.75
CA GLY A 12 -9.47 8.32 -21.68
C GLY A 12 -9.88 7.49 -20.45
N TRP A 13 -10.76 6.51 -20.59
CA TRP A 13 -11.23 5.70 -19.46
C TRP A 13 -10.24 4.61 -19.04
N THR A 14 -9.15 4.43 -19.79
CA THR A 14 -8.13 3.41 -19.55
C THR A 14 -6.90 3.98 -18.87
N ASP A 15 -6.13 3.11 -18.25
CA ASP A 15 -4.81 3.37 -17.70
C ASP A 15 -3.69 3.17 -18.73
N GLY A 16 -4.02 3.05 -20.02
CA GLY A 16 -3.08 2.69 -21.09
C GLY A 16 -3.11 1.20 -21.46
N LEU A 17 -3.66 0.34 -20.59
CA LEU A 17 -3.96 -1.06 -20.92
C LEU A 17 -5.40 -1.19 -21.44
N PRO A 18 -5.71 -2.21 -22.26
CA PRO A 18 -7.08 -2.41 -22.71
C PRO A 18 -7.99 -2.72 -21.53
N VAL A 19 -9.24 -2.29 -21.61
CA VAL A 19 -10.28 -2.51 -20.60
C VAL A 19 -11.38 -3.40 -21.16
N VAL A 20 -12.14 -4.04 -20.28
CA VAL A 20 -13.41 -4.66 -20.67
C VAL A 20 -14.46 -3.56 -20.81
N PRO A 21 -15.13 -3.39 -21.96
CA PRO A 21 -16.17 -2.38 -22.09
C PRO A 21 -17.31 -2.61 -21.07
N PRO A 22 -17.66 -1.61 -20.24
CA PRO A 22 -18.58 -1.78 -19.12
C PRO A 22 -20.04 -1.70 -19.58
N ILE A 23 -20.51 -2.72 -20.31
CA ILE A 23 -21.92 -2.79 -20.72
C ILE A 23 -22.84 -2.93 -19.49
N PRO A 24 -24.07 -2.38 -19.50
CA PRO A 24 -24.95 -2.39 -18.33
C PRO A 24 -25.17 -3.77 -17.74
N SER A 25 -25.45 -4.79 -18.56
CA SER A 25 -25.68 -6.16 -18.08
C SER A 25 -24.45 -6.81 -17.45
N LEU A 26 -23.24 -6.34 -17.75
CA LEU A 26 -22.04 -6.78 -17.05
C LEU A 26 -21.93 -6.09 -15.69
N VAL A 27 -22.23 -4.79 -15.61
CA VAL A 27 -22.20 -4.02 -14.37
C VAL A 27 -23.24 -4.52 -13.37
N ASP A 28 -24.45 -4.86 -13.85
CA ASP A 28 -25.53 -5.40 -13.01
C ASP A 28 -25.09 -6.67 -12.25
N ARG A 29 -24.33 -7.56 -12.91
CA ARG A 29 -23.76 -8.76 -12.28
C ARG A 29 -22.81 -8.44 -11.12
N PHE A 30 -22.08 -7.33 -11.17
CA PHE A 30 -21.24 -6.90 -10.05
C PHE A 30 -22.11 -6.40 -8.90
N LEU A 31 -23.15 -5.62 -9.21
CA LEU A 31 -24.07 -5.08 -8.21
C LEU A 31 -24.85 -6.18 -7.47
N GLU A 32 -25.08 -7.34 -8.09
CA GLU A 32 -25.65 -8.53 -7.43
C GLU A 32 -24.78 -9.09 -6.28
N HIS A 33 -23.50 -8.71 -6.18
CA HIS A 33 -22.60 -9.13 -5.11
C HIS A 33 -22.50 -8.11 -3.96
N THR A 34 -23.49 -7.23 -3.80
CA THR A 34 -23.58 -6.37 -2.61
C THR A 34 -25.01 -5.93 -2.34
N ASP A 35 -25.37 -5.83 -1.06
CA ASP A 35 -26.66 -5.26 -0.65
C ASP A 35 -26.68 -3.72 -0.67
N ARG A 36 -25.55 -3.07 -1.00
CA ARG A 36 -25.44 -1.61 -1.02
C ARG A 36 -26.16 -1.01 -2.22
N SER A 37 -26.78 0.15 -2.01
CA SER A 37 -27.47 0.86 -3.09
C SER A 37 -26.47 1.28 -4.19
N PRO A 38 -26.76 1.06 -5.48
CA PRO A 38 -25.91 1.52 -6.58
C PRO A 38 -25.62 3.02 -6.55
N SER A 39 -26.54 3.84 -6.02
CA SER A 39 -26.40 5.29 -5.89
C SER A 39 -25.67 5.74 -4.62
N GLU A 40 -25.37 4.82 -3.70
CA GLU A 40 -24.64 5.14 -2.48
C GLU A 40 -23.24 5.64 -2.82
N VAL A 41 -22.87 6.80 -2.29
CA VAL A 41 -21.52 7.37 -2.41
C VAL A 41 -20.64 6.77 -1.33
N ILE A 42 -19.65 5.97 -1.72
CA ILE A 42 -18.70 5.32 -0.82
C ILE A 42 -17.82 6.38 -0.14
N TRP A 43 -17.29 7.31 -0.94
CA TRP A 43 -16.52 8.45 -0.44
C TRP A 43 -16.50 9.61 -1.43
N THR A 44 -16.30 10.83 -0.91
CA THR A 44 -16.14 12.06 -1.69
C THR A 44 -14.78 12.70 -1.44
N MET A 45 -14.02 12.90 -2.52
CA MET A 45 -12.78 13.67 -2.49
C MET A 45 -13.10 15.17 -2.55
N LYS A 46 -13.02 15.84 -1.40
CA LYS A 46 -13.38 17.26 -1.27
C LYS A 46 -12.57 18.17 -2.19
N GLN A 47 -11.29 17.84 -2.40
CA GLN A 47 -10.34 18.65 -3.18
C GLN A 47 -10.77 18.80 -4.64
N VAL A 48 -11.37 17.75 -5.22
CA VAL A 48 -11.82 17.72 -6.62
C VAL A 48 -13.34 17.74 -6.75
N LYS A 49 -14.08 17.76 -5.62
CA LYS A 49 -15.55 17.74 -5.54
C LYS A 49 -16.19 16.59 -6.33
N ARG A 50 -15.57 15.41 -6.28
CA ARG A 50 -16.06 14.18 -6.94
C ARG A 50 -16.20 13.05 -5.92
N GLY A 51 -17.17 12.18 -6.15
CA GLY A 51 -17.39 10.99 -5.33
C GLY A 51 -17.47 9.73 -6.16
N CYS A 52 -17.15 8.60 -5.53
CA CYS A 52 -17.31 7.28 -6.12
C CYS A 52 -18.57 6.64 -5.55
N THR A 53 -19.55 6.35 -6.40
CA THR A 53 -20.71 5.53 -6.02
C THR A 53 -20.39 4.05 -6.10
N VAL A 54 -21.22 3.20 -5.50
CA VAL A 54 -21.15 1.74 -5.67
C VAL A 54 -21.24 1.37 -7.16
N GLN A 55 -22.14 1.97 -7.92
CA GLN A 55 -22.21 1.75 -9.38
C GLN A 55 -20.94 2.18 -10.11
N ALA A 56 -20.34 3.32 -9.74
CA ALA A 56 -19.09 3.77 -10.34
C ALA A 56 -17.93 2.81 -10.01
N ALA A 57 -17.89 2.27 -8.79
CA ALA A 57 -16.92 1.24 -8.42
C ALA A 57 -17.14 -0.05 -9.24
N ALA A 58 -18.38 -0.49 -9.42
CA ALA A 58 -18.73 -1.68 -10.22
C ALA A 58 -18.30 -1.54 -11.69
N ILE A 59 -18.55 -0.38 -12.29
CA ILE A 59 -18.10 -0.05 -13.65
C ILE A 59 -16.57 -0.20 -13.75
N ASN A 60 -15.81 0.41 -12.85
CA ASN A 60 -14.35 0.36 -12.89
C ASN A 60 -13.79 -1.04 -12.58
N ALA A 61 -14.45 -1.81 -11.71
CA ALA A 61 -14.11 -3.20 -11.45
C ALA A 61 -14.32 -4.08 -12.71
N ALA A 62 -15.45 -3.93 -13.38
CA ALA A 62 -15.72 -4.59 -14.65
C ALA A 62 -14.68 -4.22 -15.71
N MET A 63 -14.38 -2.92 -15.87
CA MET A 63 -13.36 -2.42 -16.79
C MET A 63 -11.97 -3.00 -16.53
N ALA A 64 -11.59 -3.13 -15.26
CA ALA A 64 -10.32 -3.74 -14.85
C ALA A 64 -10.23 -5.24 -15.18
N GLY A 65 -11.35 -5.88 -15.52
CA GLY A 65 -11.42 -7.32 -15.78
C GLY A 65 -11.62 -8.16 -14.53
N CYS A 66 -12.09 -7.57 -13.42
CA CYS A 66 -12.48 -8.33 -12.23
C CYS A 66 -13.51 -9.41 -12.59
N LYS A 67 -13.62 -10.44 -11.76
CA LYS A 67 -14.85 -11.22 -11.74
C LYS A 67 -15.88 -10.52 -10.84
N PRO A 68 -17.19 -10.68 -11.06
CA PRO A 68 -18.21 -10.10 -10.19
C PRO A 68 -18.01 -10.43 -8.71
N GLU A 69 -17.57 -11.65 -8.38
CA GLU A 69 -17.33 -12.10 -7.01
C GLU A 69 -16.18 -11.34 -6.31
N HIS A 70 -15.34 -10.62 -7.06
CA HIS A 70 -14.29 -9.76 -6.52
C HIS A 70 -14.83 -8.41 -6.02
N PHE A 71 -16.07 -8.05 -6.37
CA PHE A 71 -16.61 -6.72 -6.12
C PHE A 71 -16.66 -6.31 -4.64
N PRO A 72 -17.08 -7.17 -3.69
CA PRO A 72 -16.97 -6.88 -2.25
C PRO A 72 -15.56 -6.45 -1.83
N VAL A 73 -14.53 -7.08 -2.41
CA VAL A 73 -13.13 -6.76 -2.11
C VAL A 73 -12.74 -5.40 -2.68
N VAL A 74 -13.25 -5.02 -3.86
CA VAL A 74 -13.03 -3.68 -4.44
C VAL A 74 -13.66 -2.60 -3.56
N LEU A 75 -14.87 -2.83 -3.04
CA LEU A 75 -15.52 -1.89 -2.13
C LEU A 75 -14.71 -1.71 -0.84
N ALA A 76 -14.31 -2.82 -0.20
CA ALA A 76 -13.46 -2.79 0.98
C ALA A 76 -12.08 -2.16 0.69
N ALA A 77 -11.51 -2.38 -0.49
CA ALA A 77 -10.24 -1.76 -0.89
C ALA A 77 -10.34 -0.22 -0.98
N LEU A 78 -11.44 0.30 -1.51
CA LEU A 78 -11.68 1.74 -1.54
C LEU A 78 -11.87 2.30 -0.12
N GLU A 79 -12.66 1.62 0.71
CA GLU A 79 -12.87 2.01 2.11
C GLU A 79 -11.57 2.01 2.91
N ALA A 80 -10.76 0.95 2.81
CA ALA A 80 -9.45 0.87 3.44
C ALA A 80 -8.52 1.99 2.94
N THR A 81 -8.47 2.25 1.64
CA THR A 81 -7.63 3.32 1.08
C THR A 81 -8.06 4.70 1.58
N VAL A 82 -9.37 4.92 1.75
CA VAL A 82 -9.92 6.16 2.33
C VAL A 82 -9.61 6.26 3.82
N ASP A 83 -9.76 5.17 4.57
CA ASP A 83 -9.47 5.08 6.00
C ASP A 83 -8.01 5.41 6.31
N GLU A 84 -7.08 5.04 5.42
CA GLU A 84 -5.66 5.39 5.52
C GLU A 84 -5.44 6.93 5.60
N GLY A 85 -6.30 7.72 4.98
CA GLY A 85 -6.32 9.19 5.09
C GLY A 85 -5.54 9.94 4.01
N TRP A 86 -4.56 9.31 3.36
CA TRP A 86 -3.80 9.95 2.26
C TRP A 86 -4.64 10.53 1.13
N PRO A 87 -5.73 9.89 0.67
CA PRO A 87 -6.57 10.47 -0.38
C PRO A 87 -7.13 11.85 0.02
N GLY A 88 -7.48 12.04 1.30
CA GLY A 88 -7.95 13.32 1.84
C GLY A 88 -6.87 14.39 1.99
N LEU A 89 -5.60 13.99 1.95
CA LEU A 89 -4.42 14.86 2.05
C LEU A 89 -3.71 15.05 0.70
N GLY A 90 -4.32 14.62 -0.41
CA GLY A 90 -3.77 14.77 -1.75
C GLY A 90 -2.73 13.71 -2.15
N GLY A 91 -2.66 12.58 -1.45
CA GLY A 91 -1.69 11.52 -1.75
C GLY A 91 -1.71 11.02 -3.20
N TRP A 92 -2.90 10.86 -3.81
CA TRP A 92 -3.01 10.45 -5.22
C TRP A 92 -2.56 11.53 -6.23
N GLN A 93 -2.56 12.80 -5.80
CA GLN A 93 -2.12 13.95 -6.61
C GLN A 93 -0.66 14.31 -6.33
N SER A 94 0.02 13.57 -5.45
CA SER A 94 1.37 13.89 -5.00
C SER A 94 2.39 13.79 -6.12
N THR A 95 3.34 14.74 -6.14
CA THR A 95 4.51 14.70 -7.03
C THR A 95 5.43 13.50 -6.76
N THR A 96 5.34 12.91 -5.58
CA THR A 96 6.10 11.71 -5.22
C THR A 96 5.61 10.43 -5.90
N GLY A 97 4.42 10.46 -6.50
CA GLY A 97 3.94 9.45 -7.44
C GLY A 97 3.60 8.08 -6.85
N GLY A 98 3.10 8.02 -5.61
CA GLY A 98 2.66 6.77 -4.97
C GLY A 98 1.24 6.32 -5.31
N GLY A 99 0.87 5.13 -4.84
CA GLY A 99 -0.46 4.53 -4.99
C GLY A 99 -0.75 3.49 -3.91
N PRO A 100 -2.00 3.02 -3.79
CA PRO A 100 -2.36 2.07 -2.74
C PRO A 100 -1.75 0.68 -2.99
N LEU A 101 -1.06 0.13 -1.99
CA LEU A 101 -0.84 -1.31 -1.80
C LEU A 101 -2.05 -1.85 -1.05
N LEU A 102 -2.71 -2.84 -1.63
CA LEU A 102 -3.81 -3.55 -0.98
C LEU A 102 -3.30 -4.89 -0.44
N ILE A 103 -3.65 -5.21 0.80
CA ILE A 103 -3.33 -6.49 1.45
C ILE A 103 -4.64 -7.14 1.85
N VAL A 104 -4.95 -8.29 1.25
CA VAL A 104 -6.17 -9.06 1.53
C VAL A 104 -5.86 -10.11 2.59
N ASN A 105 -6.74 -10.20 3.59
CA ASN A 105 -6.67 -11.16 4.69
C ASN A 105 -7.92 -12.05 4.77
N GLY A 106 -7.79 -13.16 5.49
CA GLY A 106 -8.88 -14.05 5.85
C GLY A 106 -9.29 -15.03 4.73
N PRO A 107 -10.35 -15.83 4.98
CA PRO A 107 -10.72 -16.97 4.16
C PRO A 107 -11.10 -16.62 2.72
N VAL A 108 -11.55 -15.39 2.44
CA VAL A 108 -11.90 -14.91 1.10
C VAL A 108 -10.76 -15.09 0.07
N ARG A 109 -9.50 -15.09 0.54
CA ARG A 109 -8.31 -15.25 -0.31
C ARG A 109 -8.38 -16.52 -1.16
N GLY A 110 -8.75 -17.65 -0.56
CA GLY A 110 -8.78 -18.96 -1.22
C GLY A 110 -9.85 -19.05 -2.31
N PRO A 111 -11.16 -18.96 -1.98
CA PRO A 111 -12.25 -19.10 -2.95
C PRO A 111 -12.20 -18.08 -4.09
N LEU A 112 -11.73 -16.85 -3.83
CA LEU A 112 -11.64 -15.81 -4.86
C LEU A 112 -10.33 -15.86 -5.67
N GLY A 113 -9.36 -16.69 -5.25
CA GLY A 113 -8.10 -16.92 -5.96
C GLY A 113 -7.08 -15.79 -5.81
N PHE A 114 -7.00 -15.17 -4.62
CA PHE A 114 -5.92 -14.25 -4.29
C PHE A 114 -4.63 -15.00 -3.96
N ASN A 115 -3.54 -14.59 -4.60
CA ASN A 115 -2.22 -15.14 -4.38
C ASN A 115 -1.50 -14.45 -3.23
N SER A 116 -0.98 -15.27 -2.32
CA SER A 116 -0.09 -14.91 -1.23
C SER A 116 1.31 -15.53 -1.36
N ALA A 117 1.54 -16.34 -2.39
CA ALA A 117 2.72 -17.17 -2.56
C ALA A 117 3.69 -16.61 -3.61
N GLY A 118 4.37 -17.46 -4.37
CA GLY A 118 5.35 -17.05 -5.37
C GLY A 118 4.83 -15.99 -6.35
N ASN A 119 5.73 -15.10 -6.76
CA ASN A 119 5.43 -13.98 -7.64
C ASN A 119 4.36 -13.01 -7.08
N VAL A 120 4.31 -12.81 -5.75
CA VAL A 120 3.22 -12.08 -5.09
C VAL A 120 2.98 -10.65 -5.60
N PHE A 121 4.04 -9.92 -5.95
CA PHE A 121 3.96 -8.58 -6.56
C PHE A 121 3.90 -8.61 -8.09
N GLY A 122 4.07 -9.79 -8.69
CA GLY A 122 4.15 -9.97 -10.13
C GLY A 122 2.83 -10.39 -10.77
N PRO A 123 2.84 -10.65 -12.08
CA PRO A 123 1.65 -11.03 -12.83
C PRO A 123 1.22 -12.49 -12.58
N GLY A 124 0.03 -12.85 -13.07
CA GLY A 124 -0.42 -14.25 -13.18
C GLY A 124 -1.68 -14.59 -12.39
N PHE A 125 -2.09 -13.73 -11.45
CA PHE A 125 -3.26 -13.97 -10.61
C PHE A 125 -4.32 -12.89 -10.83
N ARG A 126 -5.45 -13.29 -11.41
CA ARG A 126 -6.52 -12.37 -11.82
C ARG A 126 -7.06 -11.55 -10.65
N ALA A 127 -7.30 -12.17 -9.48
CA ALA A 127 -7.85 -11.46 -8.32
C ALA A 127 -6.94 -10.29 -7.90
N ASN A 128 -5.67 -10.58 -7.61
CA ASN A 128 -4.65 -9.57 -7.31
C ASN A 128 -4.57 -8.50 -8.40
N ALA A 129 -4.41 -8.91 -9.66
CA ALA A 129 -4.14 -7.98 -10.73
C ALA A 129 -5.32 -7.03 -10.98
N THR A 130 -6.53 -7.59 -11.03
CA THR A 130 -7.72 -6.84 -11.42
C THR A 130 -8.30 -6.02 -10.28
N VAL A 131 -8.20 -6.46 -9.02
CA VAL A 131 -8.59 -5.63 -7.86
C VAL A 131 -7.65 -4.45 -7.68
N GLY A 132 -6.33 -4.67 -7.79
CA GLY A 132 -5.35 -3.57 -7.79
C GLY A 132 -5.60 -2.58 -8.93
N ARG A 133 -5.88 -3.08 -10.13
CA ARG A 133 -6.20 -2.25 -11.30
C ARG A 133 -7.55 -1.55 -11.20
N ALA A 134 -8.56 -2.17 -10.61
CA ALA A 134 -9.86 -1.55 -10.35
C ALA A 134 -9.69 -0.29 -9.48
N MET A 135 -8.84 -0.34 -8.45
CA MET A 135 -8.50 0.83 -7.66
C MET A 135 -7.84 1.94 -8.49
N ARG A 136 -6.92 1.60 -9.40
CA ARG A 136 -6.33 2.60 -10.31
C ARG A 136 -7.38 3.25 -11.22
N LEU A 137 -8.28 2.46 -11.81
CA LEU A 137 -9.35 2.98 -12.66
C LEU A 137 -10.36 3.82 -11.86
N ILE A 138 -10.70 3.44 -10.62
CA ILE A 138 -11.53 4.27 -9.73
C ILE A 138 -10.88 5.63 -9.49
N ILE A 139 -9.58 5.65 -9.16
CA ILE A 139 -8.80 6.88 -8.95
C ILE A 139 -8.85 7.79 -10.20
N MET A 140 -8.70 7.21 -11.40
CA MET A 140 -8.70 7.95 -12.66
C MET A 140 -10.10 8.41 -13.10
N ASN A 141 -11.11 7.55 -13.02
CA ASN A 141 -12.41 7.76 -13.64
C ASN A 141 -13.42 8.39 -12.68
N ALA A 142 -13.47 7.94 -11.42
CA ALA A 142 -14.39 8.53 -10.44
C ALA A 142 -13.85 9.86 -9.91
N TYR A 143 -12.54 9.95 -9.65
CA TYR A 143 -11.93 11.16 -9.05
C TYR A 143 -11.18 12.05 -10.04
N GLY A 144 -11.00 11.62 -11.30
CA GLY A 144 -10.31 12.42 -12.32
C GLY A 144 -8.79 12.49 -12.15
N VAL A 145 -8.19 11.65 -11.29
CA VAL A 145 -6.76 11.72 -10.99
C VAL A 145 -5.94 11.03 -12.07
N ARG A 146 -5.72 11.75 -13.17
CA ARG A 146 -5.07 11.27 -14.41
C ARG A 146 -3.70 11.92 -14.63
N PRO A 147 -2.73 11.21 -15.25
CA PRO A 147 -1.43 11.79 -15.62
C PRO A 147 -1.58 13.06 -16.45
N HIS A 148 -0.73 14.06 -16.20
CA HIS A 148 -0.76 15.40 -16.83
C HIS A 148 -2.00 16.25 -16.52
N GLU A 149 -2.92 15.75 -15.69
CA GLU A 149 -4.04 16.50 -15.16
C GLU A 149 -3.88 16.64 -13.64
N LEU A 150 -4.38 15.67 -12.87
CA LEU A 150 -4.38 15.70 -11.41
C LEU A 150 -3.37 14.72 -10.79
N ASP A 151 -2.86 13.74 -11.54
CA ASP A 151 -1.74 12.89 -11.13
C ASP A 151 -0.42 13.59 -11.49
N GLN A 152 0.22 14.22 -10.49
CA GLN A 152 1.40 15.08 -10.66
C GLN A 152 2.74 14.34 -10.46
N ALA A 153 2.73 13.01 -10.50
CA ALA A 153 3.92 12.20 -10.26
C ALA A 153 5.12 12.63 -11.13
N THR A 154 6.28 12.88 -10.50
CA THR A 154 7.52 13.24 -11.23
C THR A 154 8.08 12.08 -12.04
N GLN A 155 8.01 10.86 -11.51
CA GLN A 155 8.39 9.62 -12.21
C GLN A 155 7.26 8.58 -12.18
N GLY A 156 6.57 8.47 -11.04
CA GLY A 156 5.51 7.51 -10.82
C GLY A 156 6.04 6.13 -10.41
N PHE A 157 5.36 5.51 -9.45
CA PHE A 157 5.64 4.13 -9.04
C PHE A 157 4.97 3.14 -10.02
N PRO A 158 5.71 2.22 -10.65
CA PRO A 158 5.13 1.27 -11.61
C PRO A 158 4.00 0.41 -11.03
N GLY A 159 4.04 0.08 -9.73
CA GLY A 159 2.98 -0.71 -9.10
C GLY A 159 1.63 -0.01 -9.00
N LYS A 160 1.53 1.30 -9.31
CA LYS A 160 0.24 2.02 -9.38
C LYS A 160 -0.78 1.36 -10.31
N PHE A 161 -0.33 0.56 -11.27
CA PHE A 161 -1.22 -0.18 -12.16
C PHE A 161 -2.04 -1.26 -11.44
N SER A 162 -1.45 -1.96 -10.47
CA SER A 162 -1.97 -3.27 -10.08
C SER A 162 -1.26 -3.84 -8.84
N MET A 163 -1.34 -3.14 -7.70
CA MET A 163 -0.66 -3.58 -6.48
C MET A 163 -1.63 -4.05 -5.40
N CYS A 164 -1.92 -5.34 -5.45
CA CYS A 164 -2.74 -6.05 -4.48
C CYS A 164 -2.13 -7.42 -4.20
N ILE A 165 -1.93 -7.74 -2.93
CA ILE A 165 -1.40 -9.02 -2.45
C ILE A 165 -2.36 -9.64 -1.45
N ALA A 166 -2.23 -10.93 -1.23
CA ALA A 166 -2.81 -11.58 -0.06
C ALA A 166 -1.70 -11.92 0.94
N GLU A 167 -2.00 -11.87 2.24
CA GLU A 167 -1.11 -12.42 3.26
C GLU A 167 -1.10 -13.96 3.17
N ASN A 168 0.06 -14.56 3.43
CA ASN A 168 0.25 -16.00 3.50
C ASN A 168 0.06 -16.46 4.95
N GLU A 169 -1.19 -16.49 5.39
CA GLU A 169 -1.56 -16.86 6.76
C GLU A 169 -1.21 -18.33 7.06
N GLU A 170 -1.09 -19.17 6.03
CA GLU A 170 -0.80 -20.60 6.15
C GLU A 170 0.68 -20.91 6.40
N LEU A 171 1.60 -20.09 5.87
CA LEU A 171 3.05 -20.20 6.13
C LEU A 171 3.57 -19.13 7.10
N SER A 172 2.70 -18.24 7.58
CA SER A 172 3.05 -17.29 8.63
C SER A 172 3.18 -18.00 9.98
N PRO A 173 4.27 -17.80 10.73
CA PRO A 173 4.36 -18.27 12.12
C PRO A 173 3.64 -17.34 13.12
N TRP A 174 3.11 -16.21 12.66
CA TRP A 174 2.45 -15.19 13.47
C TRP A 174 1.01 -14.94 13.03
N GLU A 175 0.25 -14.24 13.88
CA GLU A 175 -1.11 -13.85 13.57
C GLU A 175 -1.21 -12.96 12.31
N PRO A 176 -2.31 -13.07 11.55
CA PRO A 176 -2.53 -12.25 10.36
C PRO A 176 -2.52 -10.75 10.68
N LEU A 177 -2.16 -9.92 9.70
CA LEU A 177 -2.23 -8.48 9.77
C LEU A 177 -3.60 -8.00 10.24
N SER A 178 -4.69 -8.60 9.76
CA SER A 178 -6.05 -8.23 10.19
C SER A 178 -6.22 -8.33 11.71
N VAL A 179 -5.65 -9.36 12.35
CA VAL A 179 -5.67 -9.53 13.81
C VAL A 179 -4.80 -8.50 14.51
N THR A 180 -3.60 -8.23 13.99
CA THR A 180 -2.73 -7.14 14.50
C THR A 180 -3.42 -5.77 14.42
N LEU A 181 -4.35 -5.59 13.48
CA LEU A 181 -5.15 -4.37 13.32
C LEU A 181 -6.46 -4.36 14.11
N GLY A 182 -6.68 -5.36 14.96
CA GLY A 182 -7.80 -5.41 15.90
C GLY A 182 -9.09 -6.05 15.35
N HIS A 183 -9.03 -6.74 14.21
CA HIS A 183 -10.14 -7.56 13.73
C HIS A 183 -10.09 -8.97 14.32
N ASP A 184 -11.25 -9.62 14.40
CA ASP A 184 -11.33 -11.01 14.84
C ASP A 184 -10.66 -11.97 13.83
N ALA A 185 -10.04 -13.03 14.35
CA ALA A 185 -9.46 -14.08 13.52
C ALA A 185 -10.51 -14.72 12.60
N GLY A 186 -10.15 -14.93 11.33
CA GLY A 186 -11.06 -15.49 10.32
C GLY A 186 -11.99 -14.47 9.65
N VAL A 187 -11.99 -13.20 10.07
CA VAL A 187 -12.65 -12.13 9.33
C VAL A 187 -11.83 -11.75 8.11
N SER A 188 -12.51 -11.63 6.97
CA SER A 188 -11.89 -11.17 5.73
C SER A 188 -11.86 -9.65 5.65
N THR A 189 -10.67 -9.10 5.40
CA THR A 189 -10.43 -7.66 5.37
C THR A 189 -9.55 -7.26 4.19
N VAL A 190 -9.58 -5.99 3.84
CA VAL A 190 -8.53 -5.34 3.04
C VAL A 190 -7.85 -4.29 3.89
N SER A 191 -6.52 -4.28 3.87
CA SER A 191 -5.69 -3.21 4.43
C SER A 191 -5.01 -2.43 3.30
N ALA A 192 -4.79 -1.13 3.50
CA ALA A 192 -4.26 -0.24 2.47
C ALA A 192 -3.10 0.62 2.97
N LEU A 193 -2.02 0.67 2.16
CA LEU A 193 -0.83 1.49 2.42
C LEU A 193 -0.41 2.28 1.16
N HIS A 194 -0.29 3.60 1.27
CA HIS A 194 0.16 4.48 0.21
C HIS A 194 1.67 4.32 -0.01
N THR A 195 1.99 3.61 -1.07
CA THR A 195 3.32 3.10 -1.38
C THR A 195 3.93 3.85 -2.55
N ARG A 196 5.25 4.01 -2.53
CA ARG A 196 6.03 4.68 -3.59
C ARG A 196 7.10 3.80 -4.20
N SER A 197 7.51 2.73 -3.52
CA SER A 197 8.47 1.77 -4.05
C SER A 197 8.43 0.48 -3.26
N THR A 198 8.96 -0.57 -3.88
CA THR A 198 9.23 -1.88 -3.29
C THR A 198 10.70 -2.20 -3.50
N GLU A 199 11.40 -2.60 -2.44
CA GLU A 199 12.83 -2.93 -2.47
C GLU A 199 13.01 -4.36 -1.99
N HIS A 200 13.49 -5.23 -2.89
CA HIS A 200 13.74 -6.64 -2.57
C HIS A 200 15.01 -6.78 -1.73
N ILE A 201 14.90 -7.60 -0.68
CA ILE A 201 15.98 -7.89 0.25
C ILE A 201 16.35 -9.35 0.09
N ASP A 202 17.48 -9.59 -0.58
CA ASP A 202 18.03 -10.92 -0.78
C ASP A 202 19.04 -11.23 0.34
N ASN A 203 18.58 -11.94 1.37
CA ASN A 203 19.40 -12.28 2.52
C ASN A 203 19.37 -13.79 2.82
N ARG A 204 19.63 -14.58 1.78
CA ARG A 204 19.62 -16.05 1.86
C ARG A 204 20.91 -16.68 2.41
N ASN A 205 21.90 -15.86 2.77
CA ASN A 205 23.27 -16.31 3.06
C ASN A 205 23.56 -16.43 4.56
N THR A 206 22.55 -16.27 5.42
CA THR A 206 22.70 -16.28 6.88
C THR A 206 21.61 -17.10 7.56
N GLY A 207 21.96 -17.73 8.68
CA GLY A 207 21.01 -18.33 9.62
C GLY A 207 20.80 -17.48 10.88
N ASP A 208 21.46 -16.32 10.98
CA ASP A 208 21.34 -15.43 12.12
C ASP A 208 20.15 -14.45 11.94
N PRO A 209 19.16 -14.46 12.83
CA PRO A 209 18.00 -13.56 12.75
C PRO A 209 18.40 -12.08 12.77
N ARG A 210 19.45 -11.70 13.51
CA ARG A 210 19.89 -10.29 13.59
C ARG A 210 20.44 -9.79 12.27
N SER A 211 21.16 -10.63 11.54
CA SER A 211 21.67 -10.29 10.21
C SER A 211 20.55 -9.93 9.22
N ILE A 212 19.43 -10.68 9.24
CA ILE A 212 18.25 -10.37 8.40
C ILE A 212 17.59 -9.07 8.83
N LEU A 213 17.41 -8.88 10.14
CA LEU A 213 16.78 -7.67 10.67
C LEU A 213 17.62 -6.41 10.41
N ASN A 214 18.95 -6.53 10.45
CA ASN A 214 19.85 -5.42 10.12
C ASN A 214 19.70 -4.97 8.66
N ASP A 215 19.54 -5.90 7.72
CA ASP A 215 19.36 -5.61 6.30
C ASP A 215 17.98 -4.97 6.03
N LEU A 216 16.94 -5.52 6.67
CA LEU A 216 15.61 -4.92 6.68
C LEU A 216 15.64 -3.50 7.28
N ALA A 217 16.31 -3.29 8.40
CA ALA A 217 16.44 -1.99 9.06
C ALA A 217 17.24 -0.99 8.21
N ASP A 218 18.31 -1.44 7.56
CA ASP A 218 19.09 -0.59 6.64
C ASP A 218 18.21 -0.08 5.50
N THR A 219 17.42 -0.96 4.88
CA THR A 219 16.51 -0.58 3.79
C THR A 219 15.36 0.28 4.30
N CYS A 220 14.78 -0.03 5.45
CA CYS A 220 13.79 0.82 6.11
C CYS A 220 14.37 2.19 6.46
N GLY A 221 15.68 2.33 6.68
CA GLY A 221 16.38 3.59 6.94
C GLY A 221 16.87 4.34 5.70
N ARG A 222 16.67 3.82 4.48
CA ARG A 222 17.26 4.37 3.24
C ARG A 222 16.93 5.85 3.00
N ILE A 223 17.96 6.71 2.96
CA ILE A 223 17.84 8.19 2.83
C ILE A 223 16.99 8.64 1.64
N GLY A 224 17.21 8.04 0.46
CA GLY A 224 16.52 8.44 -0.77
C GLY A 224 15.00 8.22 -0.73
N SER A 225 14.53 7.31 0.13
CA SER A 225 13.10 7.05 0.32
C SER A 225 12.46 8.01 1.34
N MET A 226 13.25 8.81 2.07
CA MET A 226 12.78 9.75 3.08
C MET A 226 12.19 11.00 2.43
N THR A 227 10.87 11.16 2.49
CA THR A 227 10.18 12.43 2.19
C THR A 227 10.16 13.38 3.38
N ARG A 228 10.23 12.82 4.60
CA ARG A 228 10.30 13.50 5.90
C ARG A 228 11.19 12.68 6.84
N ARG A 229 11.55 13.24 8.01
CA ARG A 229 12.32 12.53 9.05
C ARG A 229 11.71 11.17 9.35
N PHE A 230 10.44 11.19 9.76
CA PHE A 230 9.73 10.00 10.14
C PHE A 230 8.78 9.57 9.01
N ARG A 231 8.56 8.25 8.88
CA ARG A 231 7.57 7.64 7.99
C ARG A 231 7.06 6.32 8.52
N ARG A 232 6.11 5.72 7.81
CA ARG A 232 5.76 4.31 7.96
C ARG A 232 6.38 3.47 6.86
N VAL A 233 6.55 2.19 7.13
CA VAL A 233 7.07 1.22 6.17
C VAL A 233 6.23 -0.06 6.21
N GLY A 234 5.99 -0.63 5.04
CA GLY A 234 5.54 -2.01 4.94
C GLY A 234 6.75 -2.93 4.84
N VAL A 235 6.68 -4.07 5.50
CA VAL A 235 7.70 -5.11 5.45
C VAL A 235 6.99 -6.42 5.13
N VAL A 236 7.12 -6.83 3.87
CA VAL A 236 6.58 -8.09 3.37
C VAL A 236 7.68 -9.14 3.53
N ILE A 237 7.59 -9.92 4.60
CA ILE A 237 8.58 -10.91 4.98
C ILE A 237 8.33 -12.20 4.20
N GLY A 238 9.37 -12.70 3.52
CA GLY A 238 9.32 -14.00 2.87
C GLY A 238 9.13 -15.12 3.90
N PRO A 239 8.38 -16.19 3.61
CA PRO A 239 8.09 -17.24 4.59
C PRO A 239 9.34 -17.83 5.28
N GLU A 240 10.45 -18.02 4.56
CA GLU A 240 11.70 -18.56 5.15
C GLU A 240 12.29 -17.62 6.20
N HIS A 241 12.30 -16.30 5.95
CA HIS A 241 12.74 -15.33 6.94
C HIS A 241 11.81 -15.31 8.15
N ALA A 242 10.49 -15.34 7.94
CA ALA A 242 9.51 -15.37 9.03
C ALA A 242 9.70 -16.60 9.92
N GLN A 243 9.83 -17.79 9.31
CA GLN A 243 10.06 -19.04 10.03
C GLN A 243 11.41 -19.06 10.76
N LEU A 244 12.47 -18.52 10.15
CA LEU A 244 13.77 -18.42 10.80
C LEU A 244 13.71 -17.52 12.05
N LEU A 245 13.08 -16.34 11.95
CA LEU A 245 12.88 -15.42 13.07
C LEU A 245 12.07 -16.08 14.19
N ALA A 246 10.95 -16.72 13.86
CA ALA A 246 10.11 -17.41 14.83
C ALA A 246 10.80 -18.61 15.48
N SER A 247 11.62 -19.37 14.74
CA SER A 247 12.40 -20.49 15.29
C SER A 247 13.44 -20.06 16.32
N HIS A 248 13.85 -18.78 16.29
CA HIS A 248 14.70 -18.13 17.29
C HIS A 248 13.90 -17.42 18.39
N GLY A 249 12.59 -17.67 18.48
CA GLY A 249 11.72 -17.14 19.52
C GLY A 249 11.20 -15.73 19.29
N MET A 250 11.41 -15.13 18.11
CA MET A 250 10.93 -13.78 17.82
C MET A 250 9.45 -13.78 17.43
N SER A 251 8.67 -12.96 18.14
CA SER A 251 7.30 -12.60 17.76
C SER A 251 7.28 -11.55 16.64
N LYS A 252 6.11 -11.38 16.02
CA LYS A 252 5.86 -10.29 15.05
C LYS A 252 6.11 -8.92 15.68
N GLN A 253 5.83 -8.78 16.98
CA GLN A 253 6.04 -7.55 17.73
C GLN A 253 7.54 -7.26 17.94
N ASP A 254 8.34 -8.27 18.29
CA ASP A 254 9.80 -8.12 18.43
C ASP A 254 10.44 -7.64 17.12
N VAL A 255 9.95 -8.13 15.97
CA VAL A 255 10.39 -7.66 14.65
C VAL A 255 10.07 -6.19 14.44
N ARG A 256 8.85 -5.75 14.79
CA ARG A 256 8.42 -4.34 14.65
C ARG A 256 9.23 -3.42 15.56
N GLU A 257 9.48 -3.83 16.79
CA GLU A 257 10.30 -3.12 17.76
C GLU A 257 11.74 -2.97 17.29
N TYR A 258 12.36 -4.08 16.87
CA TYR A 258 13.71 -4.04 16.33
C TYR A 258 13.83 -3.07 15.16
N LEU A 259 12.90 -3.14 14.21
CA LEU A 259 12.93 -2.25 13.05
C LEU A 259 12.69 -0.80 13.45
N ALA A 260 11.78 -0.50 14.38
CA ALA A 260 11.56 0.86 14.85
C ALA A 260 12.82 1.49 15.47
N GLU A 261 13.57 0.70 16.26
CA GLU A 261 14.79 1.14 16.94
C GLU A 261 16.00 1.29 16.00
N HIS A 262 16.12 0.41 15.00
CA HIS A 262 17.36 0.28 14.21
C HIS A 262 17.24 0.89 12.80
N SER A 263 16.04 1.27 12.34
CA SER A 263 15.83 1.83 11.00
C SER A 263 16.13 3.32 10.95
N GLY A 264 17.36 3.67 10.60
CA GLY A 264 17.79 5.06 10.49
C GLY A 264 19.11 5.22 9.75
N ARG A 265 19.67 6.42 9.82
CA ARG A 265 21.02 6.73 9.35
C ARG A 265 21.69 7.64 10.37
N THR A 266 23.02 7.63 10.39
CA THR A 266 23.73 8.53 11.30
C THR A 266 23.47 9.99 10.89
N ALA A 267 23.51 10.92 11.83
CA ALA A 267 23.29 12.33 11.53
C ALA A 267 24.30 12.87 10.49
N GLY A 268 25.55 12.37 10.52
CA GLY A 268 26.57 12.69 9.52
C GLY A 268 26.19 12.23 8.11
N GLN A 269 25.63 11.03 7.96
CA GLN A 269 25.13 10.52 6.67
C GLN A 269 23.94 11.35 6.16
N LEU A 270 23.03 11.76 7.06
CA LEU A 270 21.89 12.62 6.70
C LEU A 270 22.37 14.00 6.27
N ARG A 271 23.28 14.64 7.01
CA ARG A 271 23.91 15.92 6.62
C ARG A 271 24.60 15.83 5.27
N ALA A 272 25.40 14.79 5.04
CA ALA A 272 26.07 14.56 3.77
C ALA A 272 25.09 14.42 2.59
N ALA A 273 23.87 13.95 2.83
CA ALA A 273 22.79 13.85 1.86
C ALA A 273 21.88 15.10 1.79
N GLY A 274 22.23 16.20 2.45
CA GLY A 274 21.44 17.45 2.47
C GLY A 274 20.17 17.36 3.32
N ARG A 275 20.13 16.47 4.31
CA ARG A 275 19.01 16.24 5.25
C ARG A 275 19.34 16.72 6.68
N GLY A 276 20.33 17.61 6.81
CA GLY A 276 20.85 18.07 8.10
C GLY A 276 20.05 19.17 8.79
N GLU A 277 19.34 20.01 8.04
CA GLU A 277 18.55 21.13 8.59
C GLU A 277 17.06 20.84 8.42
N SER A 278 16.24 21.46 9.27
CA SER A 278 14.78 21.35 9.20
C SER A 278 14.31 21.58 7.77
N THR A 279 13.55 20.63 7.23
CA THR A 279 12.96 20.72 5.88
C THR A 279 11.85 21.78 5.87
N ALA A 280 12.23 23.05 6.00
CA ALA A 280 11.35 24.23 5.98
C ALA A 280 10.61 24.40 4.64
N VAL A 281 10.99 23.65 3.61
CA VAL A 281 10.43 23.74 2.26
C VAL A 281 8.92 23.40 2.23
N PHE A 282 8.39 22.63 3.19
CA PHE A 282 6.97 22.26 3.24
C PHE A 282 6.12 23.06 4.24
N GLN A 283 6.71 23.95 5.04
CA GLN A 283 5.96 24.77 6.00
C GLN A 283 5.01 25.77 5.31
N ASN A 284 5.35 26.20 4.08
CA ASN A 284 4.59 27.21 3.33
C ASN A 284 3.72 26.63 2.20
N ALA A 285 3.59 25.30 2.09
CA ALA A 285 2.71 24.69 1.08
C ALA A 285 1.24 24.71 1.54
N PRO A 286 0.25 24.94 0.64
CA PRO A 286 -1.16 24.80 0.99
C PRO A 286 -1.44 23.38 1.50
N GLY A 287 -1.84 23.23 2.76
CA GLY A 287 -1.99 21.93 3.46
C GLY A 287 -0.81 21.53 4.36
N GLY A 288 0.24 22.34 4.45
CA GLY A 288 1.41 22.13 5.31
C GLY A 288 1.10 22.12 6.81
N GLY A 289 0.05 22.81 7.24
CA GLY A 289 -0.38 22.89 8.65
C GLY A 289 -1.11 21.64 9.19
N ALA A 290 -1.33 20.61 8.38
CA ALA A 290 -1.99 19.37 8.80
C ALA A 290 -1.02 18.30 9.34
N PHE A 291 0.29 18.57 9.31
CA PHE A 291 1.33 17.61 9.64
C PHE A 291 2.15 18.16 10.80
N ASP A 292 2.18 17.39 11.89
CA ASP A 292 2.77 17.69 13.19
C ASP A 292 3.99 18.65 13.14
N GLU A 293 3.81 19.86 13.67
CA GLU A 293 4.83 20.93 13.78
C GLU A 293 6.06 20.47 14.59
N ALA A 294 5.93 19.43 15.41
CA ALA A 294 6.99 18.87 16.24
C ALA A 294 8.04 18.04 15.49
N ALA A 295 7.86 17.77 14.19
CA ALA A 295 8.79 16.96 13.39
C ALA A 295 9.96 17.75 12.76
N ALA A 296 10.09 19.05 13.04
CA ALA A 296 11.27 19.84 12.72
C ALA A 296 12.44 19.39 13.62
N SER A 297 13.15 18.35 13.19
CA SER A 297 14.37 17.93 13.86
C SER A 297 15.53 18.83 13.46
N ASP A 298 16.14 19.49 14.43
CA ASP A 298 17.46 20.08 14.24
C ASP A 298 18.52 18.97 14.24
N ILE A 299 18.53 18.16 13.17
CA ILE A 299 19.57 17.14 12.93
C ILE A 299 20.95 17.82 12.92
N GLY A 300 21.02 19.13 12.62
CA GLY A 300 22.22 19.94 12.58
C GLY A 300 23.04 19.89 13.87
N GLN A 301 22.37 19.73 15.03
CA GLN A 301 23.04 19.65 16.34
C GLN A 301 23.32 18.22 16.81
N VAL A 302 22.81 17.21 16.12
CA VAL A 302 23.01 15.80 16.50
C VAL A 302 24.43 15.34 16.08
N PRO A 303 25.22 14.71 16.97
CA PRO A 303 26.54 14.16 16.66
C PRO A 303 26.56 13.27 15.41
N ASP A 304 27.63 13.34 14.62
CA ASP A 304 27.78 12.66 13.32
C ASP A 304 27.53 11.14 13.36
N ASP A 305 27.90 10.50 14.46
CA ASP A 305 27.84 9.07 14.72
C ASP A 305 26.51 8.60 15.33
N GLU A 306 25.70 9.52 15.85
CA GLU A 306 24.42 9.18 16.47
C GLU A 306 23.39 8.77 15.42
N LEU A 307 22.70 7.66 15.69
CA LEU A 307 21.63 7.14 14.84
C LEU A 307 20.39 8.02 14.95
N VAL A 308 19.96 8.57 13.82
CA VAL A 308 18.66 9.25 13.70
C VAL A 308 17.67 8.27 13.09
N THR A 309 16.73 7.81 13.92
CA THR A 309 15.69 6.86 13.48
C THR A 309 14.69 7.53 12.54
N SER A 310 14.16 6.72 11.64
CA SER A 310 13.19 7.11 10.62
C SER A 310 11.78 6.59 10.87
N LEU A 311 11.63 5.82 11.95
CA LEU A 311 10.41 5.22 12.47
C LEU A 311 10.31 5.66 13.93
N ARG A 312 9.12 6.03 14.41
CA ARG A 312 8.95 6.55 15.78
C ARG A 312 8.62 5.44 16.77
N THR A 313 7.81 4.49 16.32
CA THR A 313 7.25 3.42 17.15
C THR A 313 7.09 2.15 16.31
N PRO A 314 6.89 0.98 16.94
CA PRO A 314 6.56 -0.27 16.25
C PRO A 314 5.29 -0.17 15.39
N ASP A 315 4.39 0.77 15.69
CA ASP A 315 3.18 1.07 14.90
C ASP A 315 3.47 1.66 13.53
N ASP A 316 4.67 2.18 13.31
CA ASP A 316 5.11 2.66 12.01
C ASP A 316 5.58 1.51 11.10
N VAL A 317 5.64 0.27 11.61
CA VAL A 317 6.10 -0.93 10.90
C VAL A 317 4.94 -1.88 10.68
N ILE A 318 4.53 -2.02 9.42
CA ILE A 318 3.50 -2.98 9.01
C ILE A 318 4.20 -4.26 8.55
N VAL A 319 4.04 -5.35 9.31
CA VAL A 319 4.63 -6.66 8.97
C VAL A 319 3.56 -7.59 8.40
N VAL A 320 3.85 -8.19 7.25
CA VAL A 320 3.01 -9.17 6.54
C VAL A 320 3.89 -10.30 6.05
N VAL A 321 3.43 -11.54 6.15
CA VAL A 321 4.13 -12.68 5.52
C VAL A 321 3.55 -12.94 4.14
N ALA A 322 4.36 -12.93 3.09
CA ALA A 322 3.91 -13.29 1.74
C ALA A 322 5.10 -13.61 0.82
N GLY A 323 4.84 -14.30 -0.28
CA GLY A 323 5.85 -14.76 -1.22
C GLY A 323 6.08 -16.27 -1.19
N ALA A 324 7.04 -16.72 -1.98
CA ALA A 324 7.45 -18.12 -2.01
C ALA A 324 8.44 -18.45 -0.88
N ALA A 325 8.36 -19.69 -0.39
CA ALA A 325 9.33 -20.27 0.53
C ALA A 325 10.43 -21.03 -0.25
N ASN A 326 11.27 -20.30 -1.01
CA ASN A 326 12.28 -20.94 -1.86
C ASN A 326 13.61 -20.18 -2.06
N ALA A 327 13.76 -18.96 -1.54
CA ALA A 327 14.87 -18.09 -1.89
C ALA A 327 15.30 -17.11 -0.79
N GLY A 328 14.65 -17.06 0.38
CA GLY A 328 14.99 -16.12 1.44
C GLY A 328 14.94 -14.66 1.00
N ILE A 329 13.83 -14.25 0.37
CA ILE A 329 13.65 -12.88 -0.12
C ILE A 329 12.49 -12.20 0.62
N SER A 330 12.77 -11.06 1.25
CA SER A 330 11.76 -10.15 1.79
C SER A 330 11.65 -8.89 0.92
N THR A 331 10.69 -8.03 1.22
CA THR A 331 10.52 -6.75 0.52
C THR A 331 10.16 -5.65 1.50
N VAL A 332 10.87 -4.52 1.41
CA VAL A 332 10.49 -3.28 2.09
C VAL A 332 9.66 -2.43 1.14
N VAL A 333 8.51 -1.97 1.62
CA VAL A 333 7.54 -1.13 0.92
C VAL A 333 7.63 0.28 1.50
N GLN A 334 8.17 1.21 0.72
CA GLN A 334 8.37 2.60 1.17
C GLN A 334 7.10 3.42 0.96
N THR A 335 6.78 4.29 1.91
CA THR A 335 5.56 5.12 1.88
C THR A 335 5.86 6.62 1.69
N LEU A 336 4.79 7.43 1.62
CA LEU A 336 4.87 8.89 1.50
C LEU A 336 5.06 9.63 2.84
N GLY A 337 4.93 8.96 3.99
CA GLY A 337 5.05 9.56 5.34
C GLY A 337 3.88 9.21 6.27
N PHE A 338 3.45 10.16 7.12
CA PHE A 338 2.31 9.99 8.03
C PHE A 338 1.02 10.65 7.55
N PRO A 339 -0.03 9.88 7.28
CA PRO A 339 -1.40 10.35 7.34
C PRO A 339 -1.95 10.24 8.78
N THR A 340 -3.21 10.65 8.96
CA THR A 340 -3.91 10.69 10.24
C THR A 340 -4.13 9.32 10.92
N LYS A 341 -4.12 8.20 10.18
CA LYS A 341 -4.24 6.81 10.69
C LYS A 341 -3.06 5.92 10.28
N THR A 342 -2.82 4.82 10.99
CA THR A 342 -1.61 3.97 10.89
C THR A 342 -1.50 3.19 9.58
N ILE A 343 -2.58 2.50 9.24
CA ILE A 343 -2.85 1.77 8.00
C ILE A 343 -4.36 1.78 7.86
N GLY A 344 -4.86 1.94 6.64
CA GLY A 344 -6.30 1.88 6.43
C GLY A 344 -6.77 0.45 6.43
N THR A 345 -7.94 0.16 7.02
CA THR A 345 -8.49 -1.20 7.04
C THR A 345 -10.00 -1.19 6.88
N ALA A 346 -10.54 -2.20 6.19
CA ALA A 346 -11.97 -2.39 6.00
C ALA A 346 -12.33 -3.88 5.96
N VAL A 347 -13.48 -4.21 6.54
CA VAL A 347 -14.05 -5.57 6.49
C VAL A 347 -14.71 -5.79 5.14
N ILE A 348 -14.47 -6.95 4.54
CA ILE A 348 -15.14 -7.36 3.30
C ILE A 348 -16.53 -7.87 3.67
N ARG A 349 -17.56 -7.15 3.21
CA ARG A 349 -18.97 -7.51 3.42
C ARG A 349 -19.52 -8.07 2.11
N SER A 350 -20.05 -9.29 2.16
CA SER A 350 -20.87 -9.87 1.09
C SER A 350 -22.24 -9.23 1.06
#